data_AF-A0A1R2CTM3-F1
#
_entry.id   AF-A0A1R2CTM3-F1
#
_cell.length_a   1.000
_cell.length_b   1.000
_cell.length_c   1.000
_cell.angle_alpha   90.00
_cell.angle_beta   90.00
_cell.angle_gamma   90.00
#
_symmetry.space_group_name_H-M   'P 1'
#
loop_
_entity.id
_entity.type
_entity.pdbx_description
1 polymer ?
#
loop_
_entity_poly.entity_id
_entity_poly.type
_entity_poly.pdbx_seq_one_letter_code
_entity_poly.pdbx_strand_id
1 'polypeptide(L)'
;MKKSIANRLRKNEVIELCTAVSVRLKDKWRDCYITLISCLESNNRSELALFLFKPSRRYIQGKIELLTVMPVVHELTLIPESNGFVFRWREFSETQYIVTTKDKFLYDNLLDSICQAATYQREPFKLGSATHQWIWHYQDSIHPRIKGALQSQDPIFSNRKSIKFQPEHFGSEIMNTYIKEQLVKRESEYIKIDELLIFIGTWNCGGTGPEQSLVPWLRSSKPPDLLAVFFQEMCQLNAKNIFGDENREVQWQKFVSSQVAETFPGIKYVNVFSQSLVGLLSLVFIKASLRDQIKNLKFCIVKLGFKGYAGNKGAICVRMDYLNTSICFINCHLAAHKPKIDKRNKQVKQIFREASFIIKKNPISIFEHDFVFFAGDLNYRVHILSESEIRKAIDSGNFSILLQCDQLSYVQANDNILTDFKEANINFPPSYKFKKGADCYTEGRDPAWCDRILSRGPVTYTQYKLCMDICQSDHKPVMAESCIPIKITMSDAKEKIKVEIITEMSMIFEKYIANSQSRNDIENA
;
A
#
# COMPACT_ATOMS: atom_id res chain seq x y z
N MET A 1 35.53 21.68 13.71
CA MET A 1 34.43 20.80 14.14
C MET A 1 33.06 21.34 13.72
N LYS A 2 32.61 22.53 14.15
CA LYS A 2 31.32 23.13 13.73
C LYS A 2 31.04 23.07 12.22
N LYS A 3 31.98 23.50 11.36
CA LYS A 3 31.85 23.41 9.88
C LYS A 3 31.63 21.97 9.36
N SER A 4 32.28 21.00 9.99
CA SER A 4 32.19 19.60 9.59
C SER A 4 30.89 18.94 10.07
N ILE A 5 30.31 19.43 11.17
CA ILE A 5 28.99 19.04 11.68
C ILE A 5 27.88 19.72 10.86
N ALA A 6 28.03 20.99 10.50
CA ALA A 6 27.05 21.76 9.74
C ALA A 6 26.63 21.08 8.44
N ASN A 7 27.56 20.40 7.75
CA ASN A 7 27.30 19.65 6.53
C ASN A 7 26.40 18.40 6.72
N ARG A 8 26.05 18.05 7.98
CA ARG A 8 25.17 16.93 8.33
C ARG A 8 23.82 17.36 8.88
N LEU A 9 23.61 18.67 9.06
CA LEU A 9 22.37 19.20 9.61
C LEU A 9 21.28 19.26 8.55
N ARG A 10 20.02 19.18 8.99
CA ARG A 10 18.88 19.53 8.14
C ARG A 10 18.97 21.01 7.77
N LYS A 11 18.30 21.39 6.67
CA LYS A 11 18.33 22.77 6.15
C LYS A 11 17.87 23.83 7.16
N ASN A 12 17.04 23.45 8.13
CA ASN A 12 16.45 24.32 9.14
C ASN A 12 17.13 24.18 10.52
N GLU A 13 18.25 23.48 10.64
CA GLU A 13 18.95 23.26 11.90
C GLU A 13 20.20 24.13 12.05
N VAL A 14 20.45 24.60 13.27
CA VAL A 14 21.60 25.44 13.61
C VAL A 14 22.34 24.91 14.83
N ILE A 15 23.66 25.08 14.82
CA ILE A 15 24.52 24.71 15.95
C ILE A 15 24.53 25.87 16.95
N GLU A 16 23.89 25.68 18.10
CA GLU A 16 23.93 26.64 19.20
C GLU A 16 25.28 26.55 19.93
N LEU A 17 25.73 25.32 20.23
CA LEU A 17 26.94 25.08 21.00
C LEU A 17 27.73 23.90 20.40
N CYS A 18 29.06 23.94 20.49
CA CYS A 18 29.92 22.82 20.12
C CYS A 18 31.23 22.89 20.92
N THR A 19 31.36 22.06 21.95
CA THR A 19 32.47 22.10 22.92
C THR A 19 33.15 20.74 23.01
N ALA A 20 34.49 20.74 23.08
CA ALA A 20 35.28 19.51 23.28
C ALA A 20 35.18 19.04 24.74
N VAL A 21 34.94 17.75 24.95
CA VAL A 21 34.76 17.13 26.28
C VAL A 21 35.33 15.71 26.29
N SER A 22 35.54 15.13 27.47
CA SER A 22 35.75 13.68 27.60
C SER A 22 34.52 13.03 28.23
N VAL A 23 33.97 12.00 27.59
CA VAL A 23 32.75 11.33 28.05
C VAL A 23 33.03 9.86 28.36
N ARG A 24 32.55 9.37 29.50
CA ARG A 24 32.58 7.93 29.84
C ARG A 24 31.33 7.24 29.27
N LEU A 25 31.54 6.33 28.32
CA LEU A 25 30.51 5.50 27.68
C LEU A 25 30.77 4.02 28.00
N LYS A 26 29.84 3.33 28.68
CA LYS A 26 29.93 1.89 29.03
C LYS A 26 31.36 1.50 29.47
N ASP A 27 31.88 2.23 30.46
CA ASP A 27 33.22 2.10 31.08
C ASP A 27 34.45 2.58 30.30
N LYS A 28 34.30 3.25 29.17
CA LYS A 28 35.44 3.79 28.42
C LYS A 28 35.36 5.30 28.25
N TRP A 29 36.43 6.00 28.60
CA TRP A 29 36.60 7.41 28.29
C TRP A 29 36.83 7.63 26.79
N ARG A 30 36.23 8.70 26.28
CA ARG A 30 36.26 9.10 24.88
C ARG A 30 36.32 10.62 24.78
N ASP A 31 37.35 11.13 24.10
CA ASP A 31 37.38 12.54 23.72
C ASP A 31 36.39 12.77 22.58
N CYS A 32 35.45 13.67 22.82
CA CYS A 32 34.28 13.93 21.99
C CYS A 32 34.01 15.43 21.93
N TYR A 33 33.00 15.80 21.15
CA TYR A 33 32.40 17.12 21.16
C TYR A 33 30.93 16.99 21.52
N ILE A 34 30.50 17.71 22.55
CA ILE A 34 29.07 17.96 22.82
C ILE A 34 28.64 19.08 21.90
N THR A 35 27.60 18.83 21.11
CA THR A 35 27.02 19.83 20.21
C THR A 35 25.53 19.98 20.50
N LEU A 36 25.08 21.20 20.74
CA LEU A 36 23.68 21.56 20.92
C LEU A 36 23.13 22.09 19.60
N ILE A 37 22.04 21.51 19.12
CA ILE A 37 21.42 21.84 17.83
C ILE A 37 19.95 22.18 18.05
N SER A 38 19.49 23.29 17.46
CA SER A 38 18.08 23.70 17.44
C SER A 38 17.53 23.78 16.02
N CYS A 39 16.19 23.74 15.90
CA CYS A 39 15.45 23.90 14.65
C CYS A 39 14.82 25.31 14.57
N LEU A 40 15.03 26.00 13.45
CA LEU A 40 14.60 27.39 13.23
C LEU A 40 13.10 27.56 12.93
N GLU A 41 12.41 26.51 12.47
CA GLU A 41 11.01 26.59 12.01
C GLU A 41 9.98 26.34 13.13
N SER A 42 10.43 25.92 14.30
CA SER A 42 9.58 25.76 15.48
C SER A 42 9.65 27.03 16.34
N ASN A 43 8.57 27.82 16.40
CA ASN A 43 8.47 28.98 17.31
C ASN A 43 8.57 28.60 18.81
N ASN A 44 8.62 27.30 19.13
CA ASN A 44 9.01 26.76 20.43
C ASN A 44 10.30 25.95 20.26
N ARG A 45 11.19 25.96 21.27
CA ARG A 45 12.43 25.14 21.35
C ARG A 45 12.16 23.62 21.47
N SER A 46 11.11 23.11 20.83
CA SER A 46 10.62 21.74 20.93
C SER A 46 11.47 20.70 20.22
N GLU A 47 12.49 21.11 19.45
CA GLU A 47 13.46 20.21 18.82
C GLU A 47 14.91 20.62 19.14
N LEU A 48 15.24 20.68 20.43
CA LEU A 48 16.62 20.86 20.89
C LEU A 48 17.26 19.49 21.12
N ALA A 49 18.44 19.26 20.54
CA ALA A 49 19.12 17.97 20.63
C ALA A 49 20.63 18.13 20.88
N LEU A 50 21.13 17.25 21.74
CA LEU A 50 22.51 17.15 22.14
C LEU A 50 23.17 15.96 21.43
N PHE A 51 24.24 16.23 20.71
CA PHE A 51 24.97 15.26 19.91
C PHE A 51 26.37 15.08 20.49
N LEU A 52 26.82 13.82 20.63
CA LEU A 52 28.21 13.51 20.94
C LEU A 52 28.95 13.08 19.68
N PHE A 53 29.88 13.91 19.22
CA PHE A 53 30.70 13.62 18.05
C PHE A 53 32.12 13.22 18.44
N LYS A 54 32.63 12.12 17.88
CA LYS A 54 34.01 11.69 18.07
C LYS A 54 34.86 12.03 16.85
N PRO A 55 36.00 12.71 17.02
CA PRO A 55 36.97 12.88 15.94
C PRO A 55 37.65 11.52 15.61
N SER A 56 37.74 11.18 14.33
CA SER A 56 38.51 10.01 13.89
C SER A 56 40.00 10.21 14.22
N ARG A 57 40.66 9.17 14.78
CA ARG A 57 42.10 9.20 15.08
C ARG A 57 42.98 9.23 13.82
N ARG A 58 42.44 8.90 12.65
CA ARG A 58 43.12 9.05 11.35
C ARG A 58 42.53 10.28 10.66
N TYR A 59 43.28 11.39 10.67
CA TYR A 59 42.99 12.61 9.89
C TYR A 59 43.17 12.36 8.39
N ILE A 60 42.36 11.46 7.83
CA ILE A 60 42.28 11.22 6.39
C ILE A 60 40.79 11.29 6.04
N GLN A 61 40.40 12.34 5.31
CA GLN A 61 39.05 12.62 4.78
C GLN A 61 37.95 13.09 5.77
N GLY A 62 38.28 13.76 6.87
CA GLY A 62 37.28 14.56 7.62
C GLY A 62 36.07 13.78 8.18
N LYS A 63 36.18 12.46 8.36
CA LYS A 63 35.10 11.62 8.89
C LYS A 63 34.97 11.82 10.40
N ILE A 64 33.86 12.39 10.83
CA ILE A 64 33.42 12.50 12.24
C ILE A 64 32.37 11.41 12.49
N GLU A 65 32.44 10.78 13.66
CA GLU A 65 31.51 9.74 14.06
C GLU A 65 30.48 10.32 15.04
N LEU A 66 29.19 10.10 14.78
CA LEU A 66 28.13 10.43 15.74
C LEU A 66 27.97 9.27 16.71
N LEU A 67 28.28 9.49 17.99
CA LEU A 67 28.23 8.48 19.04
C LEU A 67 26.85 8.37 19.67
N THR A 68 26.20 9.50 19.99
CA THR A 68 24.86 9.49 20.59
C THR A 68 24.12 10.77 20.26
N VAL A 69 22.80 10.70 20.37
CA VAL A 69 21.88 11.83 20.27
C VAL A 69 20.94 11.77 21.46
N MET A 70 20.81 12.87 22.18
CA MET A 70 19.90 13.02 23.30
C MET A 70 18.98 14.21 23.04
N PRO A 71 17.67 14.08 23.22
CA PRO A 71 16.81 15.25 23.24
C PRO A 71 17.10 16.07 24.50
N VAL A 72 17.09 17.40 24.37
CA VAL A 72 17.29 18.34 25.48
C VAL A 72 15.92 18.80 25.95
N VAL A 73 15.58 18.39 27.17
CA VAL A 73 14.20 18.39 27.69
C VAL A 73 14.23 18.57 29.20
N HIS A 74 13.13 19.02 29.79
CA HIS A 74 13.07 19.38 31.20
C HIS A 74 13.41 18.23 32.18
N GLU A 75 13.21 16.97 31.77
CA GLU A 75 13.49 15.77 32.56
C GLU A 75 14.97 15.35 32.54
N LEU A 76 15.78 15.96 31.68
CA LEU A 76 17.23 15.75 31.67
C LEU A 76 17.85 16.60 32.77
N THR A 77 18.40 15.98 33.80
CA THR A 77 19.11 16.67 34.88
C THR A 77 20.61 16.64 34.62
N LEU A 78 21.23 17.81 34.80
CA LEU A 78 22.68 17.95 34.91
C LEU A 78 23.04 17.96 36.39
N ILE A 79 23.88 17.02 36.80
CA ILE A 79 24.40 16.97 38.17
C ILE A 79 25.86 17.41 38.12
N PRO A 80 26.23 18.51 38.80
CA PRO A 80 27.61 18.99 38.78
C PRO A 80 28.53 18.01 39.52
N GLU A 81 29.74 17.84 39.00
CA GLU A 81 30.81 17.01 39.57
C GLU A 81 32.12 17.82 39.65
N SER A 82 33.08 17.36 40.45
CA SER A 82 34.35 18.06 40.69
C SER A 82 35.13 18.44 39.42
N ASN A 83 34.98 17.67 38.34
CA ASN A 83 35.67 17.88 37.06
C ASN A 83 34.71 17.91 35.85
N GLY A 84 33.43 18.23 36.06
CA GLY A 84 32.44 18.31 34.99
C GLY A 84 31.02 18.11 35.49
N PHE A 85 30.26 17.22 34.86
CA PHE A 85 28.87 16.95 35.22
C PHE A 85 28.40 15.59 34.72
N VAL A 86 27.27 15.15 35.25
CA VAL A 86 26.60 13.90 34.87
C VAL A 86 25.25 14.21 34.26
N PHE A 87 24.94 13.54 33.15
CA PHE A 87 23.57 13.45 32.64
C PHE A 87 22.81 12.35 33.37
N ARG A 88 21.71 12.73 34.01
CA ARG A 88 20.76 11.82 34.65
C ARG A 88 19.35 12.22 34.27
N TRP A 89 18.51 11.27 33.91
CA TRP A 89 17.08 11.53 33.78
C TRP A 89 16.46 11.63 35.17
N ARG A 90 15.61 12.63 35.41
CA ARG A 90 14.98 12.89 36.73
C ARG A 90 14.33 11.65 37.36
N GLU A 91 13.83 10.72 36.54
CA GLU A 91 13.16 9.49 36.97
C GLU A 91 14.07 8.25 37.11
N PHE A 92 15.35 8.33 36.74
CA PHE A 92 16.28 7.20 36.79
C PHE A 92 17.43 7.46 37.77
N SER A 93 17.75 6.46 38.58
CA SER A 93 18.93 6.48 39.46
C SER A 93 20.24 6.24 38.69
N GLU A 94 20.16 5.71 37.47
CA GLU A 94 21.33 5.37 36.65
C GLU A 94 21.94 6.59 35.94
N THR A 95 23.22 6.81 36.19
CA THR A 95 24.07 7.74 35.46
C THR A 95 24.24 7.28 34.02
N GLN A 96 23.77 8.08 33.05
CA GLN A 96 23.86 7.73 31.63
C GLN A 96 25.24 8.07 31.06
N TYR A 97 25.68 9.31 31.29
CA TYR A 97 26.94 9.82 30.76
C TYR A 97 27.63 10.68 31.81
N ILE A 98 28.89 10.36 32.10
CA ILE A 98 29.78 11.21 32.90
C ILE A 98 30.60 12.04 31.92
N VAL A 99 30.47 13.36 32.03
CA VAL A 99 31.17 14.33 31.20
C VAL A 99 32.23 15.01 32.05
N THR A 100 33.48 14.96 31.60
CA THR A 100 34.54 15.82 32.14
C THR A 100 34.84 16.92 31.13
N THR A 101 34.90 18.15 31.62
CA THR A 101 35.12 19.34 30.81
C THR A 101 35.90 20.37 31.59
N LYS A 102 36.75 21.12 30.89
CA LYS A 102 37.39 22.34 31.42
C LYS A 102 36.59 23.60 31.10
N ASP A 103 35.58 23.48 30.23
CA ASP A 103 34.69 24.57 29.83
C ASP A 103 33.57 24.70 30.87
N LYS A 104 33.69 25.69 31.75
CA LYS A 104 32.69 25.99 32.78
C LYS A 104 31.38 26.51 32.19
N PHE A 105 31.43 27.21 31.05
CA PHE A 105 30.25 27.78 30.40
C PHE A 105 29.38 26.72 29.72
N LEU A 106 29.95 25.54 29.41
CA LEU A 106 29.21 24.42 28.85
C LEU A 106 28.05 23.99 29.77
N TYR A 107 28.32 23.89 31.07
CA TYR A 107 27.32 23.46 32.04
C TYR A 107 26.15 24.45 32.10
N ASP A 108 26.46 25.73 32.27
CA ASP A 108 25.44 26.79 32.42
C ASP A 108 24.56 26.92 31.17
N ASN A 109 25.15 26.87 29.97
CA ASN A 109 24.38 26.92 28.71
C ASN A 109 23.47 25.70 28.53
N LEU A 110 23.97 24.51 28.88
CA LEU A 110 23.15 23.30 28.81
C LEU A 110 22.04 23.32 29.84
N LEU A 111 22.32 23.81 31.05
CA LEU A 111 21.33 23.92 32.12
C LEU A 111 20.23 24.92 31.73
N ASP A 112 20.60 26.10 31.22
CA ASP A 112 19.64 27.09 30.74
C ASP A 112 18.78 26.53 29.60
N SER A 113 19.41 25.82 28.67
CA SER A 113 18.73 25.15 27.56
C SER A 113 17.74 24.09 28.03
N ILE A 114 18.09 23.30 29.04
CA ILE A 114 17.22 22.29 29.68
C ILE A 114 16.06 22.96 30.43
N CYS A 115 16.35 24.02 31.19
CA CYS A 115 15.35 24.76 31.96
C CYS A 115 14.29 25.38 31.04
N GLN A 116 14.70 25.85 29.87
CA GLN A 116 13.83 26.45 28.85
C GLN A 116 13.24 25.42 27.88
N ALA A 117 13.66 24.15 27.97
CA ALA A 117 13.16 23.10 27.09
C ALA A 117 11.76 22.64 27.54
N ALA A 118 10.97 22.22 26.55
CA ALA A 118 9.67 21.62 26.82
C ALA A 118 9.81 20.31 27.62
N THR A 119 8.78 19.99 28.40
CA THR A 119 8.58 18.67 29.01
C THR A 119 8.49 17.62 27.91
N TYR A 120 9.25 16.55 28.04
CA TYR A 120 9.34 15.53 27.03
C TYR A 120 8.37 14.39 27.29
N GLN A 121 7.31 14.42 26.50
CA GLN A 121 6.36 13.32 26.42
C GLN A 121 6.95 12.26 25.49
N ARG A 122 7.30 11.06 25.99
CA ARG A 122 7.71 9.97 25.09
C ARG A 122 7.24 8.57 25.46
N GLU A 123 6.86 7.89 24.38
CA GLU A 123 6.89 6.45 24.15
C GLU A 123 8.33 5.92 23.95
N PRO A 124 8.58 4.62 24.18
CA PRO A 124 9.89 4.00 23.91
C PRO A 124 10.34 4.16 22.44
N PHE A 125 11.66 4.15 22.21
CA PHE A 125 12.22 4.20 20.85
C PHE A 125 11.73 2.99 20.04
N LYS A 126 10.89 3.24 19.03
CA LYS A 126 10.39 2.25 18.08
C LYS A 126 10.79 2.64 16.68
N LEU A 127 11.44 1.73 15.97
CA LEU A 127 11.75 1.91 14.55
C LEU A 127 10.43 2.13 13.78
N GLY A 128 10.30 3.26 13.07
CA GLY A 128 9.05 3.66 12.41
C GLY A 128 8.17 4.66 13.18
N SER A 129 8.59 5.12 14.36
CA SER A 129 7.82 6.13 15.14
C SER A 129 7.77 7.49 14.45
N ALA A 130 6.58 8.11 14.44
CA ALA A 130 6.35 9.47 13.93
C ALA A 130 7.04 10.55 14.79
N THR A 131 7.26 10.30 16.09
CA THR A 131 7.81 11.27 17.05
C THR A 131 9.35 11.31 17.08
N HIS A 132 10.02 10.47 16.27
CA HIS A 132 11.48 10.35 16.17
C HIS A 132 12.00 10.42 14.74
N GLN A 133 11.18 10.84 13.77
CA GLN A 133 11.54 10.88 12.35
C GLN A 133 12.79 11.74 12.08
N TRP A 134 13.02 12.80 12.85
CA TRP A 134 14.20 13.64 12.70
C TRP A 134 15.52 12.90 12.95
N ILE A 135 15.52 11.88 13.83
CA ILE A 135 16.70 11.05 14.11
C ILE A 135 17.07 10.20 12.87
N TRP A 136 16.11 9.88 12.00
CA TRP A 136 16.37 9.12 10.78
C TRP A 136 17.34 9.83 9.85
N HIS A 137 17.30 11.17 9.81
CA HIS A 137 18.25 11.97 9.04
C HIS A 137 19.71 11.69 9.43
N TYR A 138 19.92 11.27 10.68
CA TYR A 138 21.23 10.99 11.26
C TYR A 138 21.56 9.49 11.36
N GLN A 139 20.62 8.60 11.00
CA GLN A 139 20.73 7.15 11.23
C GLN A 139 21.94 6.51 10.53
N ASP A 140 22.32 7.00 9.35
CA ASP A 140 23.50 6.51 8.62
C ASP A 140 24.82 7.08 9.13
N SER A 141 24.75 8.14 9.95
CA SER A 141 25.91 8.73 10.65
C SER A 141 26.20 8.06 12.00
N ILE A 142 25.23 7.31 12.55
CA ILE A 142 25.38 6.57 13.83
C ILE A 142 26.21 5.31 13.58
N HIS A 143 27.24 5.11 14.39
CA HIS A 143 28.17 3.99 14.21
C HIS A 143 27.45 2.61 14.29
N PRO A 144 27.75 1.65 13.39
CA PRO A 144 27.06 0.35 13.33
C PRO A 144 27.09 -0.47 14.64
N ARG A 145 28.16 -0.36 15.43
CA ARG A 145 28.24 -1.01 16.77
C ARG A 145 27.22 -0.47 17.78
N ILE A 146 26.66 0.72 17.54
CA ILE A 146 25.62 1.34 18.37
C ILE A 146 24.23 1.03 17.80
N LYS A 147 24.09 0.87 16.46
CA LYS A 147 22.85 0.40 15.82
C LYS A 147 22.35 -0.92 16.43
N GLY A 148 23.24 -1.86 16.75
CA GLY A 148 22.89 -3.12 17.41
C GLY A 148 22.46 -2.98 18.89
N ALA A 149 22.98 -1.98 19.62
CA ALA A 149 22.63 -1.74 21.02
C ALA A 149 21.29 -1.00 21.19
N LEU A 150 20.88 -0.21 20.19
CA LEU A 150 19.55 0.42 20.11
C LEU A 150 18.44 -0.56 19.67
N GLN A 151 18.82 -1.73 19.16
CA GLN A 151 17.91 -2.82 18.79
C GLN A 151 17.77 -3.88 19.89
N SER A 152 18.71 -3.94 20.84
CA SER A 152 18.57 -4.75 22.05
C SER A 152 17.73 -3.99 23.07
N GLN A 153 16.76 -4.67 23.68
CA GLN A 153 15.94 -4.17 24.79
C GLN A 153 16.82 -3.55 25.88
N ASP A 154 17.00 -2.23 25.85
CA ASP A 154 17.70 -1.52 26.92
C ASP A 154 16.71 -1.39 28.10
N PRO A 155 17.00 -1.97 29.28
CA PRO A 155 16.08 -1.96 30.44
C PRO A 155 15.72 -0.55 30.91
N ILE A 156 16.55 0.42 30.52
CA ILE A 156 16.45 1.85 30.85
C ILE A 156 15.18 2.46 30.24
N PHE A 157 14.71 1.98 29.09
CA PHE A 157 13.50 2.53 28.44
C PHE A 157 12.24 1.68 28.62
N SER A 158 12.36 0.44 29.09
CA SER A 158 11.21 -0.44 29.33
C SER A 158 10.50 -0.17 30.66
N ASN A 159 11.12 0.57 31.58
CA ASN A 159 10.62 0.75 32.96
C ASN A 159 10.12 2.16 33.31
N ARG A 160 9.84 3.05 32.34
CA ARG A 160 9.15 4.30 32.65
C ARG A 160 7.69 4.06 33.01
N LYS A 161 7.28 4.50 34.21
CA LYS A 161 5.88 4.85 34.47
C LYS A 161 5.65 6.25 33.88
N SER A 162 4.90 6.29 32.77
CA SER A 162 4.40 7.49 32.09
C SER A 162 4.10 8.65 33.05
N ILE A 163 4.82 9.79 32.93
CA ILE A 163 4.45 11.04 33.60
C ILE A 163 3.56 11.89 32.67
N LYS A 164 2.29 12.00 33.11
CA LYS A 164 1.27 13.04 32.89
C LYS A 164 0.83 13.38 31.45
N PHE A 165 -0.39 12.91 31.14
CA PHE A 165 -1.26 13.38 30.06
C PHE A 165 -1.94 14.71 30.45
N GLN A 166 -1.79 15.75 29.63
CA GLN A 166 -2.52 17.02 29.74
C GLN A 166 -3.04 17.39 28.33
N PRO A 167 -4.37 17.33 28.06
CA PRO A 167 -4.96 17.59 26.73
C PRO A 167 -4.71 19.00 26.20
N GLU A 168 -4.47 19.97 27.08
CA GLU A 168 -4.41 21.41 26.77
C GLU A 168 -3.05 21.83 26.17
N HIS A 169 -2.03 20.99 26.30
CA HIS A 169 -0.66 21.26 25.83
C HIS A 169 -0.37 20.67 24.44
N PHE A 170 -1.34 20.01 23.82
CA PHE A 170 -1.17 19.47 22.49
C PHE A 170 -1.61 20.48 21.44
N GLY A 171 -0.73 20.78 20.49
CA GLY A 171 -1.17 21.29 19.20
C GLY A 171 -2.26 20.37 18.65
N SER A 172 -3.24 20.95 17.96
CA SER A 172 -4.42 20.25 17.40
C SER A 172 -4.06 18.95 16.66
N GLU A 173 -2.86 18.86 16.10
CA GLU A 173 -2.33 17.69 15.39
C GLU A 173 -2.12 16.44 16.25
N ILE A 174 -1.61 16.57 17.48
CA ILE A 174 -1.35 15.40 18.35
C ILE A 174 -2.67 14.85 18.93
N MET A 175 -3.58 15.75 19.31
CA MET A 175 -4.93 15.38 19.73
C MET A 175 -5.67 14.64 18.60
N ASN A 176 -5.58 15.17 17.37
CA ASN A 176 -6.14 14.51 16.19
C ASN A 176 -5.51 13.14 15.92
N THR A 177 -4.22 12.96 16.21
CA THR A 177 -3.51 11.68 16.03
C THR A 177 -3.97 10.66 17.06
N TYR A 178 -4.04 11.03 18.34
CA TYR A 178 -4.55 10.14 19.39
C TYR A 178 -6.00 9.71 19.14
N ILE A 179 -6.88 10.67 18.78
CA ILE A 179 -8.26 10.37 18.42
C ILE A 179 -8.32 9.35 17.26
N LYS A 180 -7.50 9.53 16.22
CA LYS A 180 -7.44 8.57 15.10
C LYS A 180 -7.01 7.18 15.56
N GLU A 181 -6.00 7.06 16.43
CA GLU A 181 -5.54 5.78 16.94
C GLU A 181 -6.60 5.07 17.81
N GLN A 182 -7.30 5.80 18.67
CA GLN A 182 -8.39 5.22 19.47
C GLN A 182 -9.57 4.81 18.59
N LEU A 183 -9.91 5.61 17.57
CA LEU A 183 -10.91 5.24 16.58
C LEU A 183 -10.52 3.97 15.80
N VAL A 184 -9.23 3.73 15.52
CA VAL A 184 -8.80 2.46 14.90
C VAL A 184 -9.02 1.27 15.83
N LYS A 185 -8.77 1.42 17.14
CA LYS A 185 -9.01 0.35 18.12
C LYS A 185 -10.49 0.02 18.29
N ARG A 186 -11.36 1.03 18.13
CA ARG A 186 -12.83 0.92 18.23
C ARG A 186 -13.50 0.75 16.87
N GLU A 187 -12.77 0.34 15.83
CA GLU A 187 -13.28 0.23 14.45
C GLU A 187 -14.55 -0.63 14.35
N SER A 188 -14.62 -1.73 15.12
CA SER A 188 -15.78 -2.64 15.15
C SER A 188 -17.08 -2.00 15.65
N GLU A 189 -17.02 -0.85 16.33
CA GLU A 189 -18.20 -0.17 16.88
C GLU A 189 -18.85 0.79 15.87
N TYR A 190 -18.15 1.18 14.80
CA TYR A 190 -18.68 2.10 13.78
C TYR A 190 -18.43 1.66 12.32
N ILE A 191 -17.74 0.54 12.10
CA ILE A 191 -17.64 -0.09 10.78
C ILE A 191 -18.60 -1.28 10.72
N LYS A 192 -19.53 -1.21 9.78
CA LYS A 192 -20.30 -2.37 9.33
C LYS A 192 -19.59 -2.99 8.13
N ILE A 193 -19.40 -4.31 8.15
CA ILE A 193 -18.96 -5.05 6.96
C ILE A 193 -20.21 -5.48 6.20
N ASP A 194 -20.24 -5.16 4.91
CA ASP A 194 -21.24 -5.63 3.96
C ASP A 194 -20.53 -6.35 2.80
N GLU A 195 -21.28 -6.94 1.89
CA GLU A 195 -20.72 -7.61 0.72
C GLU A 195 -21.07 -6.86 -0.57
N LEU A 196 -20.09 -6.74 -1.47
CA LEU A 196 -20.32 -6.27 -2.84
C LEU A 196 -20.17 -7.43 -3.80
N LEU A 197 -21.24 -7.72 -4.55
CA LEU A 197 -21.23 -8.76 -5.58
C LEU A 197 -20.66 -8.20 -6.89
N ILE A 198 -19.56 -8.76 -7.34
CA ILE A 198 -18.83 -8.34 -8.54
C ILE A 198 -18.90 -9.46 -9.57
N PHE A 199 -19.36 -9.11 -10.79
CA PHE A 199 -19.21 -9.92 -11.99
C PHE A 199 -18.00 -9.44 -12.77
N ILE A 200 -17.15 -10.36 -13.22
CA ILE A 200 -16.04 -10.08 -14.13
C ILE A 200 -16.16 -10.98 -15.33
N GLY A 201 -16.18 -10.40 -16.52
CA GLY A 201 -16.13 -11.12 -17.78
C GLY A 201 -14.89 -10.76 -18.57
N THR A 202 -14.21 -11.75 -19.16
CA THR A 202 -13.21 -11.53 -20.21
C THR A 202 -13.54 -12.31 -21.49
N TRP A 203 -13.36 -11.67 -22.65
CA TRP A 203 -13.55 -12.33 -23.95
C TRP A 203 -12.66 -11.77 -25.06
N ASN A 204 -11.81 -12.62 -25.63
CA ASN A 204 -11.15 -12.35 -26.89
C ASN A 204 -12.13 -12.55 -28.06
N CYS A 205 -12.48 -11.47 -28.76
CA CYS A 205 -13.46 -11.46 -29.85
C CYS A 205 -12.90 -11.92 -31.20
N GLY A 206 -11.60 -12.23 -31.30
CA GLY A 206 -10.97 -12.74 -32.51
C GLY A 206 -11.12 -11.83 -33.74
N GLY A 207 -11.24 -10.52 -33.52
CA GLY A 207 -11.42 -9.48 -34.53
C GLY A 207 -12.85 -9.30 -35.03
N THR A 208 -13.84 -9.93 -34.40
CA THR A 208 -15.26 -9.85 -34.75
C THR A 208 -15.96 -8.69 -34.01
N GLY A 209 -17.02 -8.15 -34.62
CA GLY A 209 -17.83 -7.10 -34.02
C GLY A 209 -18.85 -7.63 -33.00
N PRO A 210 -19.62 -6.74 -32.35
CA PRO A 210 -20.67 -7.13 -31.43
C PRO A 210 -21.92 -7.60 -32.20
N GLU A 211 -21.93 -8.86 -32.63
CA GLU A 211 -22.99 -9.43 -33.47
C GLU A 211 -23.88 -10.40 -32.68
N GLN A 212 -23.28 -11.35 -31.95
CA GLN A 212 -24.01 -12.33 -31.16
C GLN A 212 -24.40 -11.79 -29.78
N SER A 213 -25.60 -12.17 -29.30
CA SER A 213 -26.08 -11.78 -27.97
C SER A 213 -25.10 -12.18 -26.87
N LEU A 214 -24.86 -11.26 -25.92
CA LEU A 214 -24.02 -11.48 -24.74
C LEU A 214 -24.82 -11.98 -23.54
N VAL A 215 -26.15 -12.04 -23.62
CA VAL A 215 -27.03 -12.45 -22.51
C VAL A 215 -26.61 -13.80 -21.92
N PRO A 216 -26.30 -14.86 -22.69
CA PRO A 216 -25.90 -16.14 -22.12
C PRO A 216 -24.63 -16.06 -21.26
N TRP A 217 -23.71 -15.14 -21.60
CA TRP A 217 -22.47 -14.92 -20.87
C TRP A 217 -22.63 -14.01 -19.65
N LEU A 218 -23.49 -12.98 -19.75
CA LEU A 218 -23.72 -12.01 -18.69
C LEU A 218 -24.64 -12.53 -17.57
N ARG A 219 -25.35 -13.65 -17.79
CA ARG A 219 -26.22 -14.27 -16.79
C ARG A 219 -25.47 -14.53 -15.50
N SER A 220 -26.11 -14.17 -14.40
CA SER A 220 -25.56 -14.31 -13.06
C SER A 220 -26.56 -14.95 -12.10
N SER A 221 -26.08 -15.60 -11.05
CA SER A 221 -26.94 -16.20 -10.01
C SER A 221 -27.85 -15.19 -9.32
N LYS A 222 -27.34 -13.97 -9.13
CA LYS A 222 -28.06 -12.80 -8.62
C LYS A 222 -27.57 -11.57 -9.39
N PRO A 223 -28.38 -10.53 -9.57
CA PRO A 223 -27.93 -9.31 -10.22
C PRO A 223 -26.73 -8.68 -9.48
N PRO A 224 -25.54 -8.63 -10.11
CA PRO A 224 -24.31 -8.16 -9.47
C PRO A 224 -24.39 -6.66 -9.19
N ASP A 225 -23.75 -6.19 -8.13
CA ASP A 225 -23.69 -4.75 -7.83
C ASP A 225 -22.83 -4.00 -8.85
N LEU A 226 -21.76 -4.67 -9.30
CA LEU A 226 -20.78 -4.15 -10.24
C LEU A 226 -20.44 -5.20 -11.30
N LEU A 227 -20.39 -4.81 -12.56
CA LEU A 227 -19.94 -5.64 -13.68
C LEU A 227 -18.72 -5.01 -14.33
N ALA A 228 -17.62 -5.76 -14.40
CA ALA A 228 -16.45 -5.40 -15.17
C ALA A 228 -16.34 -6.33 -16.38
N VAL A 229 -16.50 -5.80 -17.58
CA VAL A 229 -16.53 -6.58 -18.83
C VAL A 229 -15.35 -6.16 -19.71
N PHE A 230 -14.51 -7.12 -20.04
CA PHE A 230 -13.24 -6.93 -20.71
C PHE A 230 -13.22 -7.66 -22.04
N PHE A 231 -12.84 -6.94 -23.08
CA PHE A 231 -12.70 -7.49 -24.42
C PHE A 231 -11.26 -7.35 -24.89
N GLN A 232 -10.83 -8.33 -25.69
CA GLN A 232 -9.59 -8.31 -26.46
C GLN A 232 -9.92 -8.61 -27.92
N GLU A 233 -9.10 -8.11 -28.85
CA GLU A 233 -9.36 -8.22 -30.30
C GLU A 233 -10.80 -7.86 -30.71
N MET A 234 -11.38 -6.78 -30.15
CA MET A 234 -12.71 -6.28 -30.56
C MET A 234 -12.78 -5.84 -32.05
N CYS A 235 -11.65 -5.88 -32.76
CA CYS A 235 -11.52 -5.55 -34.16
C CYS A 235 -10.28 -6.20 -34.79
N GLN A 236 -10.31 -6.41 -36.10
CA GLN A 236 -9.13 -6.86 -36.85
C GLN A 236 -7.98 -5.85 -36.75
N LEU A 237 -6.74 -6.35 -36.72
CA LEU A 237 -5.55 -5.49 -36.74
C LEU A 237 -5.27 -5.02 -38.17
N ASN A 238 -5.70 -3.80 -38.50
CA ASN A 238 -5.36 -3.10 -39.74
C ASN A 238 -5.02 -1.64 -39.44
N ALA A 239 -4.42 -0.93 -40.41
CA ALA A 239 -3.96 0.45 -40.22
C ALA A 239 -5.08 1.37 -39.68
N LYS A 240 -6.29 1.31 -40.26
CA LYS A 240 -7.46 2.08 -39.80
C LYS A 240 -7.75 1.85 -38.31
N ASN A 241 -7.71 0.60 -37.87
CA ASN A 241 -8.01 0.21 -36.49
C ASN A 241 -6.89 0.54 -35.49
N ILE A 242 -5.66 0.73 -35.97
CA ILE A 242 -4.50 1.11 -35.14
C ILE A 242 -4.48 2.63 -34.91
N PHE A 243 -4.88 3.42 -35.91
CA PHE A 243 -4.89 4.88 -35.83
C PHE A 243 -6.17 5.48 -35.21
N GLY A 244 -7.17 4.64 -34.89
CA GLY A 244 -8.33 4.99 -34.09
C GLY A 244 -9.60 5.20 -34.92
N ASP A 245 -10.67 4.51 -34.53
CA ASP A 245 -12.04 4.79 -34.96
C ASP A 245 -12.86 4.99 -33.68
N GLU A 246 -12.99 6.25 -33.22
CA GLU A 246 -13.66 6.61 -31.97
C GLU A 246 -15.10 6.09 -31.89
N ASN A 247 -15.73 5.82 -33.05
CA ASN A 247 -17.08 5.26 -33.10
C ASN A 247 -17.17 3.83 -32.59
N ARG A 248 -16.08 3.05 -32.64
CA ARG A 248 -16.12 1.63 -32.25
C ARG A 248 -16.32 1.44 -30.76
N GLU A 249 -15.59 2.19 -29.94
CA GLU A 249 -15.74 2.13 -28.49
C GLU A 249 -17.19 2.44 -28.11
N VAL A 250 -17.75 3.51 -28.67
CA VAL A 250 -19.14 3.92 -28.45
C VAL A 250 -20.14 2.85 -28.93
N GLN A 251 -19.88 2.21 -30.08
CA GLN A 251 -20.72 1.13 -30.59
C GLN A 251 -20.75 -0.06 -29.63
N TRP A 252 -19.58 -0.54 -29.20
CA TRP A 252 -19.48 -1.63 -28.24
C TRP A 252 -20.08 -1.26 -26.89
N GLN A 253 -19.82 -0.06 -26.38
CA GLN A 253 -20.41 0.41 -25.13
C GLN A 253 -21.94 0.40 -25.20
N LYS A 254 -22.54 0.92 -26.29
CA LYS A 254 -24.00 0.91 -26.50
C LYS A 254 -24.54 -0.51 -26.58
N PHE A 255 -23.90 -1.37 -27.36
CA PHE A 255 -24.30 -2.77 -27.49
C PHE A 255 -24.25 -3.49 -26.13
N VAL A 256 -23.13 -3.45 -25.42
CA VAL A 256 -22.99 -4.12 -24.11
C VAL A 256 -23.96 -3.53 -23.10
N SER A 257 -24.20 -2.21 -23.11
CA SER A 257 -25.21 -1.57 -22.24
C SER A 257 -26.61 -2.15 -22.49
N SER A 258 -26.99 -2.36 -23.76
CA SER A 258 -28.27 -2.99 -24.11
C SER A 258 -28.34 -4.44 -23.64
N GLN A 259 -27.25 -5.20 -23.76
CA GLN A 259 -27.18 -6.60 -23.34
C GLN A 259 -27.22 -6.75 -21.82
N VAL A 260 -26.61 -5.83 -21.07
CA VAL A 260 -26.73 -5.77 -19.60
C VAL A 260 -28.17 -5.48 -19.19
N ALA A 261 -28.83 -4.51 -19.83
CA ALA A 261 -30.22 -4.17 -19.55
C ALA A 261 -31.18 -5.33 -19.87
N GLU A 262 -30.94 -6.06 -20.96
CA GLU A 262 -31.70 -7.25 -21.35
C GLU A 262 -31.48 -8.42 -20.36
N THR A 263 -30.25 -8.60 -19.88
CA THR A 263 -29.91 -9.68 -18.93
C THR A 263 -30.53 -9.46 -17.55
N PHE A 264 -30.62 -8.21 -17.09
CA PHE A 264 -31.10 -7.85 -15.76
C PHE A 264 -32.33 -6.92 -15.83
N PRO A 265 -33.48 -7.45 -16.29
CA PRO A 265 -34.70 -6.65 -16.41
C PRO A 265 -35.11 -6.09 -15.04
N GLY A 266 -35.51 -4.81 -15.02
CA GLY A 266 -35.93 -4.11 -13.80
C GLY A 266 -34.79 -3.52 -12.97
N ILE A 267 -33.52 -3.76 -13.32
CA ILE A 267 -32.37 -3.17 -12.64
C ILE A 267 -31.65 -2.22 -13.59
N LYS A 268 -31.59 -0.96 -13.20
CA LYS A 268 -30.88 0.06 -13.97
C LYS A 268 -29.39 -0.01 -13.65
N TYR A 269 -28.58 -0.39 -14.64
CA TYR A 269 -27.13 -0.24 -14.61
C TYR A 269 -26.70 1.03 -15.33
N VAL A 270 -25.60 1.64 -14.86
CA VAL A 270 -24.95 2.77 -15.52
C VAL A 270 -23.50 2.41 -15.81
N ASN A 271 -23.01 2.75 -17.00
CA ASN A 271 -21.60 2.63 -17.33
C ASN A 271 -20.83 3.76 -16.64
N VAL A 272 -19.95 3.42 -15.72
CA VAL A 272 -19.09 4.39 -15.00
C VAL A 272 -17.72 4.51 -15.65
N PHE A 273 -17.30 3.52 -16.43
CA PHE A 273 -16.02 3.53 -17.13
C PHE A 273 -16.13 2.86 -18.49
N SER A 274 -15.55 3.50 -19.50
CA SER A 274 -15.30 2.97 -20.83
C SER A 274 -13.94 3.48 -21.29
N GLN A 275 -13.07 2.55 -21.71
CA GLN A 275 -11.80 2.90 -22.32
C GLN A 275 -11.33 1.78 -23.24
N SER A 276 -10.89 2.16 -24.45
CA SER A 276 -10.24 1.26 -25.39
C SER A 276 -8.73 1.50 -25.55
N LEU A 277 -8.03 0.45 -26.01
CA LEU A 277 -6.66 0.49 -26.51
C LEU A 277 -6.55 -0.45 -27.72
N VAL A 278 -6.63 0.11 -28.92
CA VAL A 278 -6.64 -0.64 -30.20
C VAL A 278 -7.70 -1.73 -30.21
N GLY A 279 -7.36 -2.97 -29.82
CA GLY A 279 -8.28 -4.10 -29.75
C GLY A 279 -8.75 -4.45 -28.34
N LEU A 280 -8.24 -3.80 -27.28
CA LEU A 280 -8.73 -3.97 -25.92
C LEU A 280 -9.86 -2.98 -25.64
N LEU A 281 -10.86 -3.40 -24.87
CA LEU A 281 -11.90 -2.55 -24.33
C LEU A 281 -12.23 -2.97 -22.90
N SER A 282 -12.29 -2.01 -21.99
CA SER A 282 -12.73 -2.21 -20.61
C SER A 282 -13.98 -1.40 -20.35
N LEU A 283 -15.04 -2.07 -19.92
CA LEU A 283 -16.30 -1.46 -19.50
C LEU A 283 -16.56 -1.81 -18.04
N VAL A 284 -16.94 -0.82 -17.23
CA VAL A 284 -17.41 -1.03 -15.86
C VAL A 284 -18.80 -0.46 -15.71
N PHE A 285 -19.73 -1.32 -15.28
CA PHE A 285 -21.11 -0.97 -14.97
C PHE A 285 -21.37 -1.13 -13.49
N ILE A 286 -22.24 -0.29 -12.94
CA ILE A 286 -22.69 -0.39 -11.56
C ILE A 286 -24.21 -0.18 -11.50
N LYS A 287 -24.89 -0.79 -10.53
CA LYS A 287 -26.29 -0.46 -10.24
C LYS A 287 -26.42 1.06 -10.03
N ALA A 288 -27.43 1.67 -10.65
CA ALA A 288 -27.62 3.13 -10.62
C ALA A 288 -27.76 3.67 -9.19
N SER A 289 -28.36 2.89 -8.28
CA SER A 289 -28.49 3.24 -6.85
C SER A 289 -27.16 3.31 -6.10
N LEU A 290 -26.10 2.69 -6.62
CA LEU A 290 -24.79 2.62 -5.99
C LEU A 290 -23.77 3.59 -6.61
N ARG A 291 -24.12 4.20 -7.76
CA ARG A 291 -23.23 5.07 -8.55
C ARG A 291 -22.58 6.18 -7.72
N ASP A 292 -23.35 6.87 -6.89
CA ASP A 292 -22.87 8.06 -6.18
C ASP A 292 -21.88 7.73 -5.04
N GLN A 293 -21.71 6.45 -4.71
CA GLN A 293 -20.69 5.96 -3.78
C GLN A 293 -19.33 5.77 -4.45
N ILE A 294 -19.26 5.82 -5.78
CA ILE A 294 -18.00 5.71 -6.53
C ILE A 294 -17.24 7.03 -6.51
N LYS A 295 -15.98 6.98 -6.08
CA LYS A 295 -15.06 8.13 -6.03
C LYS A 295 -13.73 7.77 -6.65
N ASN A 296 -12.94 8.80 -6.95
CA ASN A 296 -11.54 8.66 -7.40
C ASN A 296 -11.38 7.67 -8.56
N LEU A 297 -12.32 7.65 -9.51
CA LEU A 297 -12.24 6.86 -10.72
C LEU A 297 -11.08 7.39 -11.58
N LYS A 298 -10.07 6.55 -11.82
CA LYS A 298 -8.87 6.85 -12.61
C LYS A 298 -8.48 5.63 -13.41
N PHE A 299 -7.77 5.84 -14.51
CA PHE A 299 -7.23 4.74 -15.31
C PHE A 299 -5.83 5.05 -15.81
N CYS A 300 -5.10 4.00 -16.18
CA CYS A 300 -3.85 4.10 -16.90
C CYS A 300 -3.76 2.97 -17.93
N ILE A 301 -2.91 3.16 -18.94
CA ILE A 301 -2.72 2.22 -20.04
C ILE A 301 -1.24 1.84 -20.10
N VAL A 302 -0.97 0.54 -20.17
CA VAL A 302 0.39 0.00 -20.37
C VAL A 302 0.46 -0.66 -21.74
N LYS A 303 1.26 -0.11 -22.66
CA LYS A 303 1.41 -0.64 -24.02
C LYS A 303 2.52 -1.70 -24.05
N LEU A 304 2.22 -2.88 -24.60
CA LEU A 304 3.11 -4.05 -24.58
C LEU A 304 3.48 -4.59 -25.98
N GLY A 305 3.03 -3.94 -27.07
CA GLY A 305 3.29 -4.35 -28.45
C GLY A 305 4.74 -4.12 -28.91
N PHE A 306 5.01 -4.18 -30.22
CA PHE A 306 6.38 -4.15 -30.79
C PHE A 306 7.24 -3.01 -30.21
N LYS A 307 8.29 -3.37 -29.45
CA LYS A 307 9.18 -2.45 -28.69
C LYS A 307 8.47 -1.46 -27.74
N GLY A 308 7.24 -1.74 -27.30
CA GLY A 308 6.42 -0.84 -26.47
C GLY A 308 5.67 0.25 -27.25
N TYR A 309 5.85 0.34 -28.57
CA TYR A 309 5.26 1.40 -29.40
C TYR A 309 3.89 1.02 -29.98
N ALA A 310 3.60 -0.27 -30.18
CA ALA A 310 2.32 -0.72 -30.71
C ALA A 310 1.29 -1.02 -29.61
N GLY A 311 0.04 -0.59 -29.80
CA GLY A 311 -1.07 -0.77 -28.85
C GLY A 311 -1.87 -2.06 -28.99
N ASN A 312 -1.49 -2.98 -29.89
CA ASN A 312 -2.24 -4.22 -30.14
C ASN A 312 -2.14 -5.27 -29.01
N LYS A 313 -1.22 -5.07 -28.08
CA LYS A 313 -1.04 -5.82 -26.84
C LYS A 313 -0.81 -4.80 -25.73
N GLY A 314 -1.36 -5.03 -24.56
CA GLY A 314 -1.33 -4.04 -23.50
C GLY A 314 -2.18 -4.42 -22.31
N ALA A 315 -2.34 -3.45 -21.41
CA ALA A 315 -3.31 -3.50 -20.34
C ALA A 315 -4.02 -2.15 -20.18
N ILE A 316 -5.31 -2.21 -19.86
CA ILE A 316 -6.10 -1.08 -19.38
C ILE A 316 -6.37 -1.35 -17.92
N CYS A 317 -5.80 -0.52 -17.05
CA CYS A 317 -5.98 -0.61 -15.61
C CYS A 317 -6.92 0.52 -15.19
N VAL A 318 -7.99 0.22 -14.48
CA VAL A 318 -8.93 1.20 -13.94
C VAL A 318 -9.08 0.98 -12.45
N ARG A 319 -9.06 2.06 -11.69
CA ARG A 319 -9.26 2.03 -10.26
C ARG A 319 -10.38 2.96 -9.83
N MET A 320 -11.03 2.61 -8.73
CA MET A 320 -12.05 3.42 -8.08
C MET A 320 -12.12 3.12 -6.59
N ASP A 321 -12.68 4.04 -5.83
CA ASP A 321 -13.14 3.78 -4.47
C ASP A 321 -14.64 3.55 -4.53
N TYR A 322 -15.11 2.46 -3.94
CA TYR A 322 -16.49 2.26 -3.59
C TYR A 322 -16.61 2.39 -2.07
N LEU A 323 -17.32 3.43 -1.61
CA LEU A 323 -17.29 3.82 -0.20
C LEU A 323 -15.84 4.03 0.28
N ASN A 324 -15.38 3.23 1.25
CA ASN A 324 -14.02 3.29 1.81
C ASN A 324 -13.14 2.13 1.33
N THR A 325 -13.54 1.44 0.26
CA THR A 325 -12.83 0.28 -0.28
C THR A 325 -12.32 0.60 -1.68
N SER A 326 -11.01 0.43 -1.88
CA SER A 326 -10.33 0.69 -3.13
C SER A 326 -10.26 -0.58 -4.00
N ILE A 327 -10.69 -0.46 -5.25
CA ILE A 327 -10.79 -1.58 -6.20
C ILE A 327 -10.05 -1.21 -7.48
N CYS A 328 -9.18 -2.10 -7.95
CA CYS A 328 -8.46 -1.98 -9.22
C CYS A 328 -8.83 -3.16 -10.14
N PHE A 329 -9.16 -2.86 -11.39
CA PHE A 329 -9.42 -3.83 -12.45
C PHE A 329 -8.37 -3.68 -13.53
N ILE A 330 -7.82 -4.80 -13.99
CA ILE A 330 -6.81 -4.85 -15.03
C ILE A 330 -7.31 -5.78 -16.13
N ASN A 331 -7.64 -5.22 -17.30
CA ASN A 331 -7.85 -5.97 -18.53
C ASN A 331 -6.53 -6.02 -19.30
N CYS A 332 -6.05 -7.19 -19.70
CA CYS A 332 -4.86 -7.28 -20.52
C CYS A 332 -4.94 -8.27 -21.69
N HIS A 333 -4.02 -8.09 -22.62
CA HIS A 333 -3.78 -9.01 -23.71
C HIS A 333 -2.28 -9.21 -23.86
N LEU A 334 -1.80 -10.38 -23.44
CA LEU A 334 -0.37 -10.71 -23.39
C LEU A 334 0.14 -11.35 -24.68
N ALA A 335 1.45 -11.60 -24.73
CA ALA A 335 2.12 -12.19 -25.88
C ALA A 335 1.61 -13.60 -26.19
N ALA A 336 1.15 -13.77 -27.44
CA ALA A 336 0.72 -15.05 -27.98
C ALA A 336 1.88 -16.04 -28.22
N HIS A 337 1.50 -17.26 -28.59
CA HIS A 337 2.33 -18.44 -28.90
C HIS A 337 2.87 -19.19 -27.67
N LYS A 338 2.80 -20.52 -27.76
CA LYS A 338 3.18 -21.49 -26.70
C LYS A 338 4.57 -21.26 -26.11
N PRO A 339 5.65 -21.04 -26.89
CA PRO A 339 7.00 -20.90 -26.34
C PRO A 339 7.29 -19.56 -25.64
N LYS A 340 6.37 -18.58 -25.66
CA LYS A 340 6.63 -17.20 -25.20
C LYS A 340 6.29 -16.97 -23.72
N ILE A 341 6.46 -17.97 -22.86
CA ILE A 341 6.16 -17.87 -21.42
C ILE A 341 6.96 -16.75 -20.74
N ASP A 342 8.28 -16.68 -20.96
CA ASP A 342 9.14 -15.62 -20.39
C ASP A 342 8.72 -14.23 -20.84
N LYS A 343 8.22 -14.11 -22.07
CA LYS A 343 7.74 -12.83 -22.60
C LYS A 343 6.45 -12.41 -21.90
N ARG A 344 5.51 -13.34 -21.67
CA ARG A 344 4.30 -13.08 -20.87
C ARG A 344 4.66 -12.68 -19.45
N ASN A 345 5.54 -13.43 -18.78
CA ASN A 345 5.99 -13.11 -17.42
C ASN A 345 6.63 -11.72 -17.33
N LYS A 346 7.47 -11.34 -18.30
CA LYS A 346 8.04 -9.99 -18.41
C LYS A 346 6.97 -8.91 -18.62
N GLN A 347 5.95 -9.19 -19.43
CA GLN A 347 4.84 -8.27 -19.66
C GLN A 347 3.96 -8.09 -18.43
N VAL A 348 3.69 -9.16 -17.66
CA VAL A 348 2.99 -9.06 -16.36
C VAL A 348 3.80 -8.19 -15.39
N LYS A 349 5.10 -8.47 -15.23
CA LYS A 349 6.00 -7.61 -14.42
C LYS A 349 5.98 -6.16 -14.87
N GLN A 350 5.95 -5.92 -16.18
CA GLN A 350 5.89 -4.57 -16.74
C GLN A 350 4.57 -3.86 -16.38
N ILE A 351 3.43 -4.52 -16.55
CA ILE A 351 2.11 -3.98 -16.16
C ILE A 351 2.11 -3.61 -14.68
N PHE A 352 2.55 -4.52 -13.82
CA PHE A 352 2.54 -4.32 -12.36
C PHE A 352 3.45 -3.19 -11.90
N ARG A 353 4.56 -2.96 -12.61
CA ARG A 353 5.51 -1.88 -12.31
C ARG A 353 5.06 -0.52 -12.86
N GLU A 354 4.45 -0.48 -14.04
CA GLU A 354 4.16 0.76 -14.76
C GLU A 354 2.74 1.28 -14.52
N ALA A 355 1.81 0.43 -14.09
CA ALA A 355 0.46 0.84 -13.76
C ALA A 355 0.44 1.69 -12.47
N SER A 356 0.19 2.99 -12.63
CA SER A 356 0.09 3.96 -11.54
C SER A 356 -1.06 4.95 -11.78
N PHE A 357 -1.64 5.46 -10.69
CA PHE A 357 -2.76 6.39 -10.69
C PHE A 357 -2.45 7.58 -9.79
N ILE A 358 -2.71 8.80 -10.25
CA ILE A 358 -2.49 10.00 -9.44
C ILE A 358 -3.75 10.32 -8.62
N ILE A 359 -3.67 10.16 -7.30
CA ILE A 359 -4.72 10.50 -6.34
C ILE A 359 -4.19 11.56 -5.36
N LYS A 360 -4.85 12.72 -5.28
CA LYS A 360 -4.43 13.84 -4.41
C LYS A 360 -2.93 14.18 -4.53
N LYS A 361 -2.39 14.16 -5.76
CA LYS A 361 -0.98 14.38 -6.13
C LYS A 361 0.00 13.25 -5.80
N ASN A 362 -0.45 12.17 -5.15
CA ASN A 362 0.39 11.00 -4.86
C ASN A 362 0.17 9.91 -5.92
N PRO A 363 1.24 9.31 -6.46
CA PRO A 363 1.12 8.11 -7.28
C PRO A 363 0.73 6.93 -6.39
N ILE A 364 -0.30 6.20 -6.80
CA ILE A 364 -0.76 4.96 -6.19
C ILE A 364 -0.53 3.84 -7.21
N SER A 365 0.20 2.81 -6.81
CA SER A 365 0.41 1.59 -7.59
C SER A 365 -0.79 0.64 -7.50
N ILE A 366 -0.85 -0.37 -8.36
CA ILE A 366 -1.94 -1.37 -8.28
C ILE A 366 -1.96 -2.12 -6.94
N PHE A 367 -0.82 -2.32 -6.29
CA PHE A 367 -0.70 -3.12 -5.05
C PHE A 367 -1.16 -2.40 -3.79
N GLU A 368 -1.39 -1.09 -3.88
CA GLU A 368 -1.91 -0.24 -2.81
C GLU A 368 -3.44 -0.19 -2.78
N HIS A 369 -4.11 -1.05 -3.56
CA HIS A 369 -5.56 -1.23 -3.53
C HIS A 369 -5.93 -2.40 -2.62
N ASP A 370 -7.09 -2.30 -1.96
CA ASP A 370 -7.63 -3.38 -1.13
C ASP A 370 -7.94 -4.62 -1.96
N PHE A 371 -8.46 -4.41 -3.18
CA PHE A 371 -8.79 -5.45 -4.13
C PHE A 371 -8.20 -5.15 -5.50
N VAL A 372 -7.58 -6.16 -6.12
CA VAL A 372 -7.11 -6.09 -7.50
C VAL A 372 -7.64 -7.29 -8.27
N PHE A 373 -8.36 -7.04 -9.36
CA PHE A 373 -8.79 -8.08 -10.29
C PHE A 373 -7.96 -8.00 -11.57
N PHE A 374 -7.28 -9.09 -11.90
CA PHE A 374 -6.42 -9.20 -13.06
C PHE A 374 -6.99 -10.22 -14.03
N ALA A 375 -7.47 -9.76 -15.17
CA ALA A 375 -8.18 -10.58 -16.14
C ALA A 375 -7.82 -10.24 -17.59
N GLY A 376 -8.12 -11.15 -18.51
CA GLY A 376 -7.87 -10.94 -19.92
C GLY A 376 -7.50 -12.20 -20.68
N ASP A 377 -7.07 -12.02 -21.92
CA ASP A 377 -6.33 -13.03 -22.67
C ASP A 377 -4.86 -13.02 -22.23
N LEU A 378 -4.59 -13.79 -21.18
CA LEU A 378 -3.25 -13.95 -20.62
C LEU A 378 -2.36 -14.83 -21.51
N ASN A 379 -2.94 -15.56 -22.47
CA ASN A 379 -2.23 -16.32 -23.50
C ASN A 379 -1.27 -17.42 -22.98
N TYR A 380 -1.34 -17.80 -21.69
CA TYR A 380 -0.66 -18.97 -21.17
C TYR A 380 -1.28 -20.24 -21.78
N ARG A 381 -0.44 -21.26 -22.00
CA ARG A 381 -0.81 -22.47 -22.75
C ARG A 381 -0.61 -23.72 -21.90
N VAL A 382 -1.25 -24.81 -22.29
CA VAL A 382 -0.87 -26.15 -21.82
C VAL A 382 0.49 -26.50 -22.44
N HIS A 383 1.46 -26.82 -21.60
CA HIS A 383 2.82 -27.23 -21.96
C HIS A 383 2.97 -28.75 -21.87
N ILE A 384 4.12 -29.30 -22.31
CA ILE A 384 4.51 -30.72 -22.21
C ILE A 384 3.69 -31.69 -23.09
N LEU A 385 2.36 -31.66 -22.99
CA LEU A 385 1.47 -32.58 -23.69
C LEU A 385 1.38 -32.28 -25.20
N SER A 386 1.22 -33.33 -25.99
CA SER A 386 0.87 -33.28 -27.42
C SER A 386 -0.61 -32.92 -27.61
N GLU A 387 -0.98 -32.47 -28.82
CA GLU A 387 -2.37 -32.14 -29.14
C GLU A 387 -3.32 -33.32 -28.88
N SER A 388 -2.92 -34.54 -29.27
CA SER A 388 -3.72 -35.76 -29.10
C SER A 388 -3.98 -36.06 -27.62
N GLU A 389 -2.96 -35.93 -26.76
CA GLU A 389 -3.09 -36.11 -25.32
C GLU A 389 -4.00 -35.04 -24.70
N ILE A 390 -3.87 -33.79 -25.15
CA ILE A 390 -4.73 -32.69 -24.68
C ILE A 390 -6.20 -32.99 -25.02
N ARG A 391 -6.49 -33.36 -26.27
CA ARG A 391 -7.85 -33.72 -26.70
C ARG A 391 -8.42 -34.89 -25.91
N LYS A 392 -7.64 -35.97 -25.75
CA LYS A 392 -8.06 -37.13 -24.96
C LYS A 392 -8.41 -36.77 -23.52
N ALA A 393 -7.65 -35.87 -22.89
CA ALA A 393 -7.95 -35.38 -21.55
C ALA A 393 -9.21 -34.51 -21.51
N ILE A 394 -9.45 -33.68 -22.54
CA ILE A 394 -10.69 -32.89 -22.67
C ILE A 394 -11.90 -33.82 -22.83
N ASP A 395 -11.82 -34.79 -23.74
CA ASP A 395 -12.90 -35.73 -24.06
C ASP A 395 -13.28 -36.61 -22.86
N SER A 396 -12.31 -36.89 -21.98
CA SER A 396 -12.54 -37.61 -20.71
C SER A 396 -12.92 -36.72 -19.53
N GLY A 397 -13.03 -35.40 -19.73
CA GLY A 397 -13.32 -34.43 -18.67
C GLY A 397 -12.21 -34.30 -17.62
N ASN A 398 -11.02 -34.85 -17.87
CA ASN A 398 -9.90 -34.83 -16.94
C ASN A 398 -9.11 -33.52 -17.08
N PHE A 399 -9.69 -32.41 -16.63
CA PHE A 399 -9.01 -31.11 -16.67
C PHE A 399 -7.85 -31.01 -15.67
N SER A 400 -7.84 -31.82 -14.61
CA SER A 400 -6.79 -31.79 -13.59
C SER A 400 -5.39 -32.07 -14.15
N ILE A 401 -5.25 -33.07 -15.04
CA ILE A 401 -3.95 -33.40 -15.65
C ILE A 401 -3.47 -32.28 -16.58
N LEU A 402 -4.40 -31.61 -17.26
CA LEU A 402 -4.09 -30.49 -18.13
C LEU A 402 -3.65 -29.26 -17.34
N LEU A 403 -4.29 -28.98 -16.20
CA LEU A 403 -3.92 -27.88 -15.31
C LEU A 403 -2.55 -28.08 -14.66
N GLN A 404 -2.14 -29.32 -14.37
CA GLN A 404 -0.76 -29.61 -13.94
C GLN A 404 0.28 -29.22 -15.00
N CYS A 405 -0.12 -29.20 -16.26
CA CYS A 405 0.70 -28.81 -17.41
C CYS A 405 0.43 -27.36 -17.88
N ASP A 406 -0.46 -26.63 -17.21
CA ASP A 406 -0.79 -25.24 -17.56
C ASP A 406 0.34 -24.29 -17.13
N GLN A 407 0.79 -23.45 -18.07
CA GLN A 407 1.90 -22.54 -17.82
C GLN A 407 1.57 -21.47 -16.77
N LEU A 408 0.33 -20.99 -16.67
CA LEU A 408 -0.02 -20.00 -15.65
C LEU A 408 0.01 -20.64 -14.26
N SER A 409 -0.57 -21.84 -14.14
CA SER A 409 -0.54 -22.64 -12.92
C SER A 409 0.90 -22.91 -12.46
N TYR A 410 1.78 -23.26 -13.40
CA TYR A 410 3.22 -23.38 -13.13
C TYR A 410 3.85 -22.08 -12.63
N VAL A 411 3.53 -20.94 -13.25
CA VAL A 411 4.04 -19.62 -12.85
C VAL A 411 3.54 -19.22 -11.46
N GLN A 412 2.28 -19.47 -11.10
CA GLN A 412 1.78 -19.20 -9.75
C GLN A 412 2.45 -20.07 -8.68
N ALA A 413 2.78 -21.32 -9.02
CA ALA A 413 3.43 -22.24 -8.09
C ALA A 413 4.94 -22.00 -7.91
N ASN A 414 5.64 -21.48 -8.93
CA ASN A 414 7.11 -21.45 -8.96
C ASN A 414 7.73 -20.05 -9.13
N ASP A 415 6.97 -19.04 -9.56
CA ASP A 415 7.46 -17.68 -9.77
C ASP A 415 6.77 -16.70 -8.82
N ASN A 416 7.51 -15.71 -8.33
CA ASN A 416 7.05 -14.76 -7.31
C ASN A 416 6.17 -13.63 -7.88
N ILE A 417 5.78 -13.68 -9.16
CA ILE A 417 5.05 -12.58 -9.83
C ILE A 417 3.60 -12.51 -9.36
N LEU A 418 2.97 -13.68 -9.23
CA LEU A 418 1.54 -13.83 -9.01
C LEU A 418 1.22 -14.49 -7.67
N THR A 419 2.18 -14.56 -6.74
CA THR A 419 2.05 -15.23 -5.44
C THR A 419 0.85 -14.74 -4.64
N ASP A 420 0.55 -13.45 -4.73
CA ASP A 420 -0.56 -12.85 -3.99
C ASP A 420 -1.89 -12.84 -4.77
N PHE A 421 -1.90 -13.37 -6.00
CA PHE A 421 -3.09 -13.50 -6.83
C PHE A 421 -3.65 -14.93 -6.75
N LYS A 422 -4.92 -15.02 -6.44
CA LYS A 422 -5.69 -16.26 -6.40
C LYS A 422 -6.59 -16.36 -7.62
N GLU A 423 -6.79 -17.58 -8.08
CA GLU A 423 -7.75 -17.91 -9.14
C GLU A 423 -8.71 -18.98 -8.58
N ALA A 424 -9.97 -18.93 -8.98
CA ALA A 424 -10.94 -19.96 -8.63
C ALA A 424 -10.63 -21.28 -9.34
N ASN A 425 -11.12 -22.39 -8.79
CA ASN A 425 -10.94 -23.71 -9.41
C ASN A 425 -11.54 -23.74 -10.82
N ILE A 426 -10.73 -24.13 -11.80
CA ILE A 426 -11.15 -24.27 -13.20
C ILE A 426 -11.79 -25.66 -13.38
N ASN A 427 -13.09 -25.67 -13.59
CA ASN A 427 -13.90 -26.88 -13.83
C ASN A 427 -14.54 -26.89 -15.23
N PHE A 428 -13.98 -26.11 -16.16
CA PHE A 428 -14.46 -25.95 -17.53
C PHE A 428 -13.34 -26.24 -18.54
N PRO A 429 -13.67 -26.65 -19.78
CA PRO A 429 -12.66 -27.01 -20.76
C PRO A 429 -11.87 -25.78 -21.25
N PRO A 430 -10.71 -25.96 -21.92
CA PRO A 430 -9.92 -24.86 -22.45
C PRO A 430 -10.72 -23.85 -23.30
N SER A 431 -10.53 -22.55 -23.08
CA SER A 431 -11.31 -21.49 -23.75
C SER A 431 -10.89 -21.22 -25.20
N TYR A 432 -9.74 -21.75 -25.62
CA TYR A 432 -9.12 -21.57 -26.94
C TYR A 432 -8.53 -22.92 -27.40
N LYS A 433 -8.38 -23.28 -28.68
CA LYS A 433 -8.79 -22.58 -29.90
C LYS A 433 -9.98 -23.28 -30.56
N PHE A 434 -11.15 -22.65 -30.52
CA PHE A 434 -12.34 -23.14 -31.21
C PHE A 434 -12.32 -22.80 -32.70
N LYS A 435 -13.04 -23.58 -33.50
CA LYS A 435 -13.38 -23.19 -34.87
C LYS A 435 -14.44 -22.09 -34.79
N LYS A 436 -14.19 -20.94 -35.44
CA LYS A 436 -15.15 -19.84 -35.47
C LYS A 436 -16.51 -20.31 -36.02
N GLY A 437 -17.58 -19.94 -35.33
CA GLY A 437 -18.95 -20.34 -35.62
C GLY A 437 -19.32 -21.76 -35.18
N ALA A 438 -18.46 -22.45 -34.42
CA ALA A 438 -18.69 -23.83 -33.98
C ALA A 438 -18.19 -24.10 -32.54
N ASP A 439 -18.63 -25.22 -31.98
CA ASP A 439 -18.28 -25.65 -30.62
C ASP A 439 -17.20 -26.74 -30.57
N CYS A 440 -16.51 -26.96 -31.70
CA CYS A 440 -15.38 -27.88 -31.77
C CYS A 440 -14.04 -27.15 -31.84
N TYR A 441 -13.01 -27.75 -31.23
CA TYR A 441 -11.64 -27.23 -31.30
C TYR A 441 -11.07 -27.34 -32.73
N THR A 442 -10.28 -26.34 -33.13
CA THR A 442 -9.57 -26.34 -34.41
C THR A 442 -8.53 -27.46 -34.45
N GLU A 443 -8.57 -28.32 -35.46
CA GLU A 443 -7.57 -29.39 -35.68
C GLU A 443 -6.15 -28.83 -35.87
N GLY A 444 -5.13 -29.54 -35.38
CA GLY A 444 -3.74 -29.11 -35.50
C GLY A 444 -3.34 -28.02 -34.51
N ARG A 445 -4.19 -27.71 -33.51
CA ARG A 445 -3.99 -26.59 -32.57
C ARG A 445 -4.26 -27.05 -31.15
N ASP A 446 -3.26 -26.90 -30.29
CA ASP A 446 -3.36 -27.16 -28.86
C ASP A 446 -4.44 -26.29 -28.20
N PRO A 447 -5.48 -26.89 -27.59
CA PRO A 447 -6.37 -26.17 -26.70
C PRO A 447 -5.64 -25.62 -25.47
N ALA A 448 -6.05 -24.44 -24.98
CA ALA A 448 -5.49 -23.78 -23.80
C ALA A 448 -6.48 -22.86 -23.07
N TRP A 449 -6.30 -22.70 -21.76
CA TRP A 449 -6.96 -21.66 -20.97
C TRP A 449 -6.20 -20.35 -21.11
N CYS A 450 -6.41 -19.67 -22.24
CA CYS A 450 -5.83 -18.37 -22.52
C CYS A 450 -6.51 -17.26 -21.70
N ASP A 451 -7.83 -17.36 -21.52
CA ASP A 451 -8.69 -16.35 -20.91
C ASP A 451 -8.86 -16.66 -19.41
N ARG A 452 -8.39 -15.76 -18.54
CA ARG A 452 -8.27 -16.01 -17.09
C ARG A 452 -8.73 -14.82 -16.27
N ILE A 453 -9.15 -15.08 -15.03
CA ILE A 453 -9.56 -14.08 -14.05
C ILE A 453 -8.92 -14.42 -12.70
N LEU A 454 -8.06 -13.53 -12.21
CA LEU A 454 -7.37 -13.65 -10.94
C LEU A 454 -7.72 -12.47 -10.03
N SER A 455 -7.54 -12.64 -8.73
CA SER A 455 -7.81 -11.61 -7.73
C SER A 455 -6.75 -11.58 -6.62
N ARG A 456 -6.43 -10.37 -6.15
CA ARG A 456 -5.72 -10.11 -4.89
C ARG A 456 -6.68 -9.48 -3.88
N GLY A 457 -6.54 -9.87 -2.63
CA GLY A 457 -7.41 -9.45 -1.52
C GLY A 457 -8.28 -10.60 -0.99
N PRO A 458 -9.06 -10.38 0.09
CA PRO A 458 -9.97 -11.38 0.65
C PRO A 458 -11.23 -11.54 -0.21
N VAL A 459 -11.07 -12.07 -1.42
CA VAL A 459 -12.14 -12.31 -2.41
C VAL A 459 -12.71 -13.72 -2.26
N THR A 460 -14.03 -13.84 -2.24
CA THR A 460 -14.74 -15.12 -2.26
C THR A 460 -15.39 -15.34 -3.62
N TYR A 461 -14.88 -16.31 -4.39
CA TYR A 461 -15.49 -16.68 -5.66
C TYR A 461 -16.74 -17.54 -5.45
N THR A 462 -17.83 -17.17 -6.09
CA THR A 462 -19.08 -17.95 -6.10
C THR A 462 -19.27 -18.71 -7.41
N GLN A 463 -18.74 -18.19 -8.52
CA GLN A 463 -18.74 -18.86 -9.83
C GLN A 463 -17.45 -18.57 -10.60
N TYR A 464 -17.03 -19.53 -11.41
CA TYR A 464 -16.01 -19.34 -12.45
C TYR A 464 -16.33 -20.27 -13.62
N LYS A 465 -16.73 -19.70 -14.76
CA LYS A 465 -17.37 -20.45 -15.85
C LYS A 465 -16.94 -19.99 -17.23
N LEU A 466 -17.01 -20.93 -18.16
CA LEU A 466 -16.93 -20.71 -19.60
C LEU A 466 -18.34 -20.57 -20.19
N CYS A 467 -18.55 -19.63 -21.10
CA CYS A 467 -19.78 -19.54 -21.88
C CYS A 467 -19.59 -20.24 -23.23
N MET A 468 -20.24 -21.39 -23.41
CA MET A 468 -20.17 -22.14 -24.67
C MET A 468 -21.13 -21.60 -25.75
N ASP A 469 -22.20 -20.90 -25.37
CA ASP A 469 -23.25 -20.45 -26.29
C ASP A 469 -22.78 -19.39 -27.31
N ILE A 470 -21.66 -18.72 -27.05
CA ILE A 470 -21.09 -17.69 -27.93
C ILE A 470 -19.98 -18.31 -28.79
N CYS A 471 -20.15 -18.31 -30.11
CA CYS A 471 -19.31 -19.10 -31.03
C CYS A 471 -18.62 -18.25 -32.11
N GLN A 472 -18.91 -16.95 -32.21
CA GLN A 472 -18.35 -16.09 -33.28
C GLN A 472 -16.81 -15.97 -33.26
N SER A 473 -16.18 -16.17 -32.10
CA SER A 473 -14.73 -16.10 -31.91
C SER A 473 -14.11 -17.50 -31.84
N ASP A 474 -12.79 -17.58 -32.04
CA ASP A 474 -11.99 -18.78 -31.73
C ASP A 474 -11.66 -18.91 -30.23
N HIS A 475 -12.13 -17.94 -29.43
CA HIS A 475 -12.18 -18.01 -27.97
C HIS A 475 -13.63 -18.01 -27.46
N LYS A 476 -13.84 -18.73 -26.35
CA LYS A 476 -15.09 -18.70 -25.58
C LYS A 476 -15.00 -17.68 -24.45
N PRO A 477 -16.04 -16.85 -24.21
CA PRO A 477 -16.05 -15.92 -23.08
C PRO A 477 -15.93 -16.63 -21.74
N VAL A 478 -15.19 -16.04 -20.81
CA VAL A 478 -15.02 -16.53 -19.42
C VAL A 478 -15.61 -15.51 -18.46
N MET A 479 -16.27 -15.97 -17.40
CA MET A 479 -16.80 -15.12 -16.33
C MET A 479 -16.47 -15.66 -14.95
N ALA A 480 -16.36 -14.75 -13.98
CA ALA A 480 -16.31 -15.06 -12.57
C ALA A 480 -17.30 -14.18 -11.80
N GLU A 481 -17.98 -14.77 -10.82
CA GLU A 481 -18.73 -14.05 -9.79
C GLU A 481 -17.96 -14.11 -8.48
N SER A 482 -17.89 -12.98 -7.78
CA SER A 482 -17.19 -12.91 -6.51
C SER A 482 -17.85 -11.92 -5.56
N CYS A 483 -17.81 -12.24 -4.26
CA CYS A 483 -18.15 -11.31 -3.20
C CYS A 483 -16.87 -10.75 -2.60
N ILE A 484 -16.85 -9.44 -2.35
CA ILE A 484 -15.80 -8.79 -1.58
C ILE A 484 -16.38 -8.10 -0.35
N PRO A 485 -15.69 -8.13 0.81
CA PRO A 485 -16.13 -7.40 1.98
C PRO A 485 -15.88 -5.90 1.79
N ILE A 486 -16.93 -5.09 2.00
CA ILE A 486 -16.87 -3.63 1.97
C ILE A 486 -17.02 -3.07 3.38
N LYS A 487 -16.18 -2.11 3.73
CA LYS A 487 -16.26 -1.37 4.99
C LYS A 487 -17.19 -0.17 4.84
N ILE A 488 -18.32 -0.18 5.55
CA ILE A 488 -19.26 0.94 5.63
C ILE A 488 -19.05 1.67 6.96
N THR A 489 -18.66 2.94 6.90
CA THR A 489 -18.55 3.79 8.10
C THR A 489 -19.90 4.37 8.48
N MET A 490 -20.35 4.06 9.69
CA MET A 490 -21.49 4.69 10.34
C MET A 490 -21.04 6.02 10.94
N SER A 491 -21.21 7.11 10.19
CA SER A 491 -20.71 8.44 10.56
C SER A 491 -21.18 8.90 11.94
N ASP A 492 -22.45 8.68 12.29
CA ASP A 492 -23.01 9.09 13.58
C ASP A 492 -22.40 8.29 14.74
N ALA A 493 -22.24 6.98 14.57
CA ALA A 493 -21.57 6.14 15.56
C ALA A 493 -20.10 6.53 15.72
N LYS A 494 -19.40 6.80 14.61
CA LYS A 494 -18.00 7.25 14.63
C LYS A 494 -17.85 8.59 15.35
N GLU A 495 -18.74 9.55 15.10
CA GLU A 495 -18.68 10.85 15.77
C GLU A 495 -19.06 10.72 17.25
N LYS A 496 -20.04 9.88 17.60
CA LYS A 496 -20.38 9.57 18.98
C LYS A 496 -19.18 9.00 19.74
N ILE A 497 -18.50 8.00 19.16
CA ILE A 497 -17.28 7.41 19.74
C ILE A 497 -16.17 8.44 19.87
N LYS A 498 -16.02 9.32 18.87
CA LYS A 498 -15.04 10.41 18.93
C LYS A 498 -15.34 11.37 20.08
N VAL A 499 -16.60 11.73 20.30
CA VAL A 499 -17.03 12.53 21.46
C VAL A 499 -16.76 11.77 22.76
N GLU A 500 -17.10 10.48 22.84
CA GLU A 500 -16.80 9.64 24.01
C GLU A 500 -15.30 9.61 24.33
N ILE A 501 -14.42 9.40 23.34
CA ILE A 501 -12.96 9.44 23.52
C ILE A 501 -12.52 10.79 24.09
N ILE A 502 -13.05 11.90 23.55
CA ILE A 502 -12.72 13.24 24.03
C ILE A 502 -13.21 13.42 25.48
N THR A 503 -14.42 12.98 25.81
CA THR A 503 -14.98 13.06 27.16
C THR A 503 -14.22 12.20 28.16
N GLU A 504 -13.86 10.96 27.79
CA GLU A 504 -13.04 10.07 28.61
C GLU A 504 -11.68 10.71 28.92
N MET A 505 -11.06 11.35 27.92
CA MET A 505 -9.82 12.10 28.11
C MET A 505 -10.00 13.27 29.08
N SER A 506 -11.08 14.05 28.94
CA SER A 506 -11.41 15.14 29.85
C SER A 506 -11.64 14.64 31.29
N MET A 507 -12.33 13.52 31.47
CA MET A 507 -12.55 12.94 32.80
C MET A 507 -11.26 12.40 33.43
N ILE A 508 -10.40 11.74 32.66
CA ILE A 508 -9.07 11.31 33.12
C ILE A 508 -8.26 12.52 33.58
N PHE A 509 -8.36 13.62 32.82
CA PHE A 509 -7.70 14.87 33.15
C PHE A 509 -8.24 15.49 34.44
N GLU A 510 -9.55 15.66 34.59
CA GLU A 510 -10.18 16.21 35.80
C GLU A 510 -9.86 15.39 37.04
N LYS A 511 -9.96 14.05 36.94
CA LYS A 511 -9.61 13.13 38.05
C LYS A 511 -8.12 13.25 38.43
N TYR A 512 -7.26 13.45 37.43
CA TYR A 512 -5.84 13.67 37.67
C TYR A 512 -5.59 15.01 38.39
N ILE A 513 -6.25 16.11 37.97
CA ILE A 513 -6.16 17.41 38.63
C ILE A 513 -6.63 17.32 40.09
N ALA A 514 -7.80 16.72 40.33
CA ALA A 514 -8.34 16.53 41.68
C ALA A 514 -7.37 15.74 42.59
N ASN A 515 -6.77 14.66 42.10
CA ASN A 515 -5.79 13.87 42.84
C ASN A 515 -4.45 14.60 43.08
N SER A 516 -4.12 15.57 42.23
CA SER A 516 -2.91 16.38 42.41
C SER A 516 -3.11 17.50 43.44
N GLN A 517 -4.32 18.06 43.51
CA GLN A 517 -4.71 19.02 44.55
C GLN A 517 -4.78 18.34 45.93
N SER A 518 -5.41 17.16 46.01
CA SER A 518 -5.48 16.41 47.27
C SER A 518 -4.12 15.95 47.81
N ARG A 519 -3.11 15.77 46.95
CA ARG A 519 -1.73 15.45 47.37
C ARG A 519 -0.99 16.67 47.89
N ASN A 520 -1.20 17.84 47.29
CA ASN A 520 -0.63 19.09 47.77
C ASN A 520 -1.25 19.52 49.11
N ASP A 521 -2.52 19.19 49.37
CA ASP A 521 -3.16 19.47 50.66
C ASP A 521 -2.66 18.55 51.78
N ILE A 522 -2.14 17.36 51.45
CA ILE A 522 -1.51 16.43 52.41
C ILE A 522 -0.03 16.77 52.64
N GLU A 523 0.66 17.36 51.66
CA GLU A 523 2.05 17.84 51.84
C GLU A 523 2.13 19.22 52.53
N ASN A 524 1.03 19.99 52.55
CA ASN A 524 0.93 21.29 53.23
C ASN A 524 0.23 21.24 54.61
N ALA A 525 -0.21 20.05 55.06
CA ALA A 525 -0.76 19.80 56.40
C ALA A 525 0.23 18.95 57.21
#